data_AF-A0A7X6XVP1-F1
#
_entry.id   AF-A0A7X6XVP1-F1
#
_cell.length_a   1.000
_cell.length_b   1.000
_cell.length_c   1.000
_cell.angle_alpha   90.00
_cell.angle_beta   90.00
_cell.angle_gamma   90.00
#
_symmetry.space_group_name_H-M   'P 1'
#
loop_
_entity.id
_entity.type
_entity.pdbx_description
1 polymer ?
#
loop_
_entity_poly.entity_id
_entity_poly.type
_entity_poly.pdbx_seq_one_letter_code
_entity_poly.pdbx_strand_id
1 'polypeptide(L)' 'MKKIREGKTKNVFSTDDGNVLLQFKDDVTGSDGQVDPG' A
#
# COMPACT_ATOMS: atom_id res chain seq x y z
N MET A 1 -14.74 2.30 5.99
CA MET A 1 -13.35 2.13 5.47
C MET A 1 -12.97 0.67 5.30
N LYS A 2 -12.70 0.22 4.07
CA LYS A 2 -12.38 -1.18 3.73
C LYS A 2 -11.06 -1.26 2.95
N LYS A 3 -10.15 -2.16 3.34
CA LYS A 3 -8.91 -2.41 2.58
C LYS A 3 -9.25 -3.11 1.27
N ILE A 4 -8.90 -2.50 0.15
CA ILE A 4 -9.20 -3.03 -1.19
C ILE A 4 -7.96 -3.59 -1.89
N ARG A 5 -6.75 -3.13 -1.52
CA ARG A 5 -5.50 -3.66 -2.05
C ARG A 5 -4.36 -3.46 -1.05
N GLU A 6 -3.51 -4.46 -0.96
CA GLU A 6 -2.27 -4.41 -0.20
C GLU A 6 -1.08 -4.52 -1.16
N GLY A 7 -0.16 -3.56 -1.06
CA GLY A 7 1.11 -3.57 -1.75
C GLY A 7 2.28 -3.56 -0.79
N LYS A 8 3.49 -3.78 -1.34
CA LYS A 8 4.75 -3.70 -0.61
C LYS A 8 4.94 -2.32 0.04
N THR A 9 4.71 -1.25 -0.73
CA THR A 9 4.98 0.15 -0.31
C THR A 9 3.75 0.95 0.07
N LYS A 10 2.54 0.48 -0.25
CA LYS A 10 1.29 1.19 0.04
C LYS A 10 0.10 0.26 0.15
N ASN A 11 -0.83 0.63 1.02
CA ASN A 11 -2.16 0.05 1.10
C ASN A 11 -3.18 0.99 0.47
N VAL A 12 -4.23 0.41 -0.10
CA VAL A 12 -5.34 1.14 -0.70
C VAL A 12 -6.61 0.75 0.03
N PHE A 13 -7.36 1.77 0.47
CA PHE A 13 -8.63 1.60 1.17
C PHE A 13 -9.75 2.36 0.46
N SER A 14 -10.94 1.79 0.38
CA SER A 14 -12.14 2.53 0.02
C SER A 14 -12.74 3.18 1.25
N THR A 15 -13.17 4.43 1.08
CA THR A 15 -14.02 5.15 2.03
C THR A 15 -15.47 5.03 1.59
N ASP A 16 -16.38 5.26 2.52
CA ASP A 16 -17.81 5.07 2.28
C ASP A 16 -18.41 6.22 1.44
N ASP A 17 -17.67 7.33 1.31
CA ASP A 17 -17.99 8.51 0.49
C ASP A 17 -17.50 8.41 -0.97
N GLY A 18 -17.03 7.22 -1.38
CA GLY A 18 -16.51 6.98 -2.74
C GLY A 18 -15.07 7.43 -2.98
N ASN A 19 -14.41 8.03 -1.99
CA ASN A 19 -12.99 8.37 -2.06
C ASN A 19 -12.09 7.17 -1.73
N VAL A 20 -10.81 7.28 -2.13
CA VAL A 20 -9.79 6.27 -1.87
C VAL A 20 -8.70 6.85 -0.97
N LEU A 21 -8.33 6.12 0.08
CA LEU A 21 -7.20 6.45 0.95
C LEU A 21 -5.99 5.60 0.58
N LEU A 22 -4.88 6.28 0.29
CA LEU A 22 -3.57 5.66 0.06
C LEU A 22 -2.74 5.82 1.34
N GLN A 23 -2.44 4.69 1.99
CA GLN A 23 -1.56 4.66 3.15
C GLN A 23 -0.19 4.15 2.71
N PHE A 24 0.79 5.05 2.68
CA PHE A 24 2.18 4.71 2.40
C PHE A 24 2.77 4.01 3.62
N LYS A 25 3.45 2.88 3.38
CA LYS A 25 4.19 2.15 4.40
C LYS A 25 5.61 2.73 4.40
N ASP A 26 6.04 3.29 5.54
CA ASP A 26 7.43 3.70 5.74
C ASP A 26 8.37 2.50 5.98
N ASP A 27 7.80 1.30 6.12
CA ASP A 27 8.56 0.06 6.17
C ASP A 27 9.12 -0.29 4.79
N VAL A 28 10.27 0.30 4.46
CA VAL A 28 11.29 -0.32 3.59
C VAL A 28 11.85 -1.56 4.31
N THR A 29 10.99 -2.55 4.57
CA THR A 29 11.44 -3.89 4.94
C THR A 29 11.81 -4.60 3.65
N GLY A 30 12.93 -4.19 3.08
CA GLY A 30 13.71 -4.99 2.15
C GLY A 30 14.29 -6.19 2.89
N SER A 31 13.44 -7.09 3.35
CA SER A 31 13.87 -8.34 4.00
C SER A 31 14.14 -9.45 3.00
N ASP A 32 14.22 -9.15 1.69
CA ASP A 32 14.66 -10.11 0.68
C ASP A 32 15.29 -9.48 -0.58
N GLY A 33 16.00 -8.35 -0.44
CA GLY A 33 17.02 -7.89 -1.41
C GLY A 33 16.61 -7.68 -2.88
N GLN A 34 15.34 -7.82 -3.24
CA GLN A 34 14.87 -7.70 -4.61
C GLN A 34 14.11 -6.37 -4.74
N VAL A 35 14.87 -5.32 -4.98
CA VAL A 35 14.35 -4.07 -5.51
C VAL A 35 13.96 -4.35 -6.96
N ASP A 36 12.68 -4.50 -7.24
CA ASP A 36 12.19 -4.53 -8.63
C ASP A 36 12.47 -3.15 -9.26
N PRO A 37 13.30 -3.05 -10.32
CA PRO A 37 13.44 -1.82 -11.08
C PRO A 37 12.27 -1.75 -12.07
N GLY A 38 11.19 -1.08 -11.65
CA GLY A 38 9.98 -0.89 -12.45
C GLY A 38 9.15 0.27 -11.97
#